data_AF-A0A2E3TSR3-F1
#
_entry.id   AF-A0A2E3TSR3-F1
#
_cell.length_a   1.000
_cell.length_b   1.000
_cell.length_c   1.000
_cell.angle_alpha   90.00
_cell.angle_beta   90.00
_cell.angle_gamma   90.00
#
_symmetry.space_group_name_H-M   'P 1'
#
loop_
_entity.id
_entity.type
_entity.pdbx_description
1 polymer ?
#
loop_
_entity_poly.entity_id
_entity_poly.type
_entity_poly.pdbx_seq_one_letter_code
_entity_poly.pdbx_strand_id
1 'polypeptide(L)'
;MEKRLCCVATESDRVVTRLRAGAVVLLVVLAACSEGDDDAGQPVESLSGETATVDSSEALTSTTDAGEDGDGQIDDDAEIVPSTTEFDLFVQPSTPPIEPIPETGVPGINSSNEFCRAWSEFTGSFQALGLVSAIGDRSTAYRLEVIAASTLTAAVNTMEANLPAELETERVALVKDLAGPLFDRATLAEADLIGVGIEPLMLRAVWLAALAEAGVDDPALQVVVPASIDGVALNAAVATFSNAQLRIVEDPALITDARIPLTEAYLGNVCPDGGTLSGNDDIGG
;
A
#
# COMPACT_ATOMS: atom_id res chain seq x y z
N MET A 1 -2.60 58.07 -37.20
CA MET A 1 -2.05 58.59 -35.94
C MET A 1 -3.14 58.46 -34.90
N GLU A 2 -3.03 57.49 -33.99
CA GLU A 2 -3.44 57.60 -32.59
C GLU A 2 -3.02 56.30 -31.90
N LYS A 3 -2.16 56.45 -30.90
CA LYS A 3 -1.58 55.39 -30.08
C LYS A 3 -2.58 55.03 -28.99
N ARG A 4 -2.81 53.74 -28.74
CA ARG A 4 -3.19 53.25 -27.41
C ARG A 4 -2.23 52.14 -27.00
N LEU A 5 -1.41 52.49 -26.03
CA LEU A 5 -0.58 51.63 -25.21
C LEU A 5 -1.40 51.09 -24.03
N CYS A 6 -0.87 50.01 -23.43
CA CYS A 6 -1.11 49.47 -22.09
C CYS A 6 -2.31 48.51 -21.96
N CYS A 7 -2.23 47.34 -21.32
CA CYS A 7 -1.26 46.84 -20.32
C CYS A 7 -0.87 45.37 -20.55
N VAL A 8 0.41 45.07 -20.32
CA VAL A 8 0.93 43.75 -19.92
C VAL A 8 0.64 43.57 -18.43
N ALA A 9 0.20 42.39 -18.01
CA ALA A 9 0.27 41.96 -16.62
C ALA A 9 0.85 40.54 -16.58
N THR A 10 2.14 40.48 -16.25
CA THR A 10 2.88 39.30 -15.83
C THR A 10 2.63 39.04 -14.34
N GLU A 11 2.40 37.78 -14.00
CA GLU A 11 2.91 37.04 -12.84
C GLU A 11 2.71 37.61 -11.41
N SER A 12 2.10 36.79 -10.55
CA SER A 12 2.55 36.41 -9.20
C SER A 12 1.40 36.30 -8.18
N ASP A 13 1.59 35.34 -7.27
CA ASP A 13 0.86 35.07 -6.03
C ASP A 13 -0.54 34.44 -6.11
N ARG A 14 -0.55 33.10 -6.04
CA ARG A 14 -1.52 32.41 -5.18
C ARG A 14 -0.77 31.62 -4.11
N VAL A 15 -0.79 32.24 -2.93
CA VAL A 15 -0.43 31.74 -1.60
C VAL A 15 -0.87 30.29 -1.42
N VAL A 16 0.12 29.41 -1.22
CA VAL A 16 -0.06 28.02 -0.78
C VAL A 16 -0.36 28.05 0.72
N THR A 17 -1.62 27.89 1.08
CA THR A 17 -2.01 27.67 2.47
C THR A 17 -1.76 26.19 2.81
N ARG A 18 -0.60 25.92 3.42
CA ARG A 18 -0.28 24.61 4.01
C ARG A 18 -1.21 24.34 5.19
N LEU A 19 -2.24 23.51 5.01
CA LEU A 19 -2.92 22.86 6.13
C LEU A 19 -2.20 21.54 6.41
N ARG A 20 -1.52 21.48 7.57
CA ARG A 20 -1.07 20.23 8.17
C ARG A 20 -2.29 19.47 8.66
N ALA A 21 -2.57 18.32 8.07
CA ALA A 21 -3.52 17.35 8.61
C ALA A 21 -2.81 15.99 8.66
N GLY A 22 -2.39 15.59 9.87
CA GLY A 22 -1.92 14.24 10.12
C GLY A 22 -3.08 13.27 9.92
N ALA A 23 -2.94 12.35 8.97
CA ALA A 23 -3.92 11.30 8.74
C ALA A 23 -3.65 10.15 9.71
N VAL A 24 -4.44 10.12 10.78
CA VAL A 24 -4.63 8.92 11.61
C VAL A 24 -5.48 7.95 10.79
N VAL A 25 -4.89 6.81 10.41
CA VAL A 25 -5.63 5.70 9.78
C VAL A 25 -6.52 5.07 10.84
N LEU A 26 -7.83 5.27 10.72
CA LEU A 26 -8.83 4.74 11.64
C LEU A 26 -9.45 3.48 11.01
N LEU A 27 -9.07 2.31 11.52
CA LEU A 27 -9.70 1.03 11.23
C LEU A 27 -11.14 1.04 11.77
N VAL A 28 -12.12 1.15 10.87
CA VAL A 28 -13.54 1.05 11.23
C VAL A 28 -13.98 -0.41 11.11
N VAL A 29 -14.13 -1.09 12.26
CA VAL A 29 -14.86 -2.35 12.38
C VAL A 29 -16.32 -2.00 12.63
N LEU A 30 -17.18 -2.15 11.62
CA LEU A 30 -18.64 -2.06 11.82
C LEU A 30 -19.19 -3.45 12.17
N ALA A 31 -19.39 -3.68 13.46
CA ALA A 31 -20.32 -4.69 13.95
C ALA A 31 -21.75 -4.16 13.81
N ALA A 32 -22.56 -4.79 12.96
CA ALA A 32 -24.00 -4.51 12.87
C ALA A 32 -24.78 -5.58 13.62
N CYS A 33 -25.18 -5.27 14.86
CA CYS A 33 -26.35 -5.85 15.50
C CYS A 33 -27.58 -5.12 14.97
N SER A 34 -28.56 -5.84 14.41
CA SER A 34 -29.90 -5.29 14.18
C SER A 34 -30.93 -6.26 14.73
N GLU A 35 -31.65 -5.79 15.73
CA GLU A 35 -32.64 -6.50 16.55
C GLU A 35 -34.04 -5.91 16.28
N GLY A 36 -35.01 -6.80 16.02
CA GLY A 36 -36.47 -6.64 16.17
C GLY A 36 -37.27 -5.94 15.04
N ASP A 37 -38.53 -6.28 14.74
CA ASP A 37 -39.40 -7.44 15.00
C ASP A 37 -40.72 -7.26 14.19
N ASP A 38 -41.54 -8.33 14.13
CA ASP A 38 -42.97 -8.45 13.73
C ASP A 38 -43.37 -8.50 12.23
N ASP A 39 -44.34 -9.31 11.77
CA ASP A 39 -44.87 -10.67 12.02
C ASP A 39 -45.93 -10.90 10.90
N ALA A 40 -46.03 -12.11 10.33
CA ALA A 40 -47.27 -12.78 9.90
C ALA A 40 -47.00 -14.09 9.12
N GLY A 41 -47.21 -15.25 9.77
CA GLY A 41 -48.11 -16.28 9.21
C GLY A 41 -47.62 -17.71 8.86
N GLN A 42 -47.40 -18.53 9.90
CA GLN A 42 -47.80 -19.97 10.09
C GLN A 42 -47.21 -21.13 9.20
N PRO A 43 -47.36 -22.44 9.59
CA PRO A 43 -46.68 -23.12 10.69
C PRO A 43 -46.10 -24.50 10.28
N VAL A 44 -45.02 -24.99 10.90
CA VAL A 44 -44.77 -26.45 10.99
C VAL A 44 -44.15 -26.82 12.32
N GLU A 45 -44.75 -27.83 12.96
CA GLU A 45 -44.36 -28.44 14.23
C GLU A 45 -43.01 -29.14 14.15
N SER A 46 -42.16 -29.02 15.19
CA SER A 46 -41.90 -30.12 16.13
C SER A 46 -40.60 -29.97 16.93
N LEU A 47 -40.77 -30.07 18.26
CA LEU A 47 -39.95 -30.77 19.25
C LEU A 47 -38.63 -30.14 19.78
N SER A 48 -38.79 -29.55 20.97
CA SER A 48 -38.08 -29.82 22.23
C SER A 48 -36.58 -30.12 22.25
N GLY A 49 -35.83 -29.29 22.99
CA GLY A 49 -34.47 -29.58 23.43
C GLY A 49 -33.91 -28.55 24.40
N GLU A 50 -34.36 -28.63 25.66
CA GLU A 50 -33.72 -28.29 26.94
C GLU A 50 -32.56 -27.27 27.06
N THR A 51 -32.73 -26.41 28.07
CA THR A 51 -31.90 -25.35 28.65
C THR A 51 -30.45 -25.70 29.03
N ALA A 52 -29.54 -24.71 28.94
CA ALA A 52 -28.59 -24.40 30.02
C ALA A 52 -28.02 -22.98 29.87
N THR A 53 -28.45 -22.09 30.75
CA THR A 53 -27.78 -20.84 31.13
C THR A 53 -26.52 -21.17 31.93
N VAL A 54 -25.38 -20.51 31.64
CA VAL A 54 -24.29 -20.35 32.59
C VAL A 54 -23.89 -18.88 32.65
N ASP A 55 -24.37 -18.24 33.70
CA ASP A 55 -23.81 -17.05 34.31
C ASP A 55 -22.79 -17.50 35.37
N SER A 56 -21.61 -16.90 35.43
CA SER A 56 -20.76 -16.87 36.62
C SER A 56 -19.72 -15.77 36.50
N SER A 57 -19.84 -14.85 37.43
CA SER A 57 -19.00 -13.68 37.68
C SER A 57 -17.90 -14.00 38.71
N GLU A 58 -16.86 -13.15 38.71
CA GLU A 58 -15.89 -12.87 39.81
C GLU A 58 -14.84 -13.98 40.13
N ALA A 59 -13.63 -13.74 40.64
CA ALA A 59 -13.02 -12.60 41.32
C ALA A 59 -11.48 -12.65 41.24
N LEU A 60 -10.84 -11.50 41.42
CA LEU A 60 -9.42 -11.27 41.67
C LEU A 60 -8.96 -11.84 43.02
N THR A 61 -7.73 -12.34 43.11
CA THR A 61 -6.92 -12.24 44.34
C THR A 61 -5.44 -12.01 44.03
N SER A 62 -4.97 -10.83 44.41
CA SER A 62 -3.56 -10.55 44.71
C SER A 62 -3.16 -11.25 46.01
N THR A 63 -1.90 -11.70 46.08
CA THR A 63 -1.25 -12.04 47.34
C THR A 63 0.17 -11.47 47.32
N THR A 64 0.41 -10.59 48.30
CA THR A 64 1.70 -10.15 48.81
C THR A 64 1.63 -10.41 50.30
N ASP A 65 2.62 -11.08 50.88
CA ASP A 65 3.09 -10.72 52.21
C ASP A 65 4.51 -11.23 52.48
N ALA A 66 5.21 -10.47 53.31
CA ALA A 66 6.61 -10.57 53.71
C ALA A 66 6.77 -11.26 55.08
N GLY A 67 8.03 -11.49 55.47
CA GLY A 67 8.41 -11.80 56.86
C GLY A 67 9.92 -12.03 57.07
N GLU A 68 10.57 -11.04 57.70
CA GLU A 68 11.76 -11.03 58.60
C GLU A 68 12.13 -12.38 59.27
N ASP A 69 13.35 -12.70 59.75
CA ASP A 69 14.50 -11.93 60.27
C ASP A 69 15.69 -12.90 60.49
N GLY A 70 16.93 -12.40 60.51
CA GLY A 70 18.10 -13.21 60.91
C GLY A 70 19.45 -12.49 60.87
N ASP A 71 19.83 -11.89 62.00
CA ASP A 71 21.14 -11.31 62.31
C ASP A 71 22.32 -12.29 62.16
N GLY A 72 23.49 -11.79 61.72
CA GLY A 72 24.78 -12.37 62.13
C GLY A 72 25.94 -12.29 61.14
N GLN A 73 26.89 -11.40 61.47
CA GLN A 73 28.34 -11.57 61.32
C GLN A 73 29.02 -11.16 60.00
N ILE A 74 29.91 -10.17 60.16
CA ILE A 74 30.97 -9.70 59.27
C ILE A 74 32.06 -10.77 59.18
N ASP A 75 32.47 -11.16 57.98
CA ASP A 75 33.84 -11.56 57.67
C ASP A 75 34.15 -11.24 56.19
N ASP A 76 35.22 -10.46 56.01
CA ASP A 76 35.89 -10.12 54.76
C ASP A 76 36.36 -11.41 54.05
N ASP A 77 35.81 -11.70 52.87
CA ASP A 77 36.47 -12.58 51.90
C ASP A 77 36.28 -12.02 50.49
N ALA A 78 37.41 -11.74 49.85
CA ALA A 78 37.50 -11.03 48.58
C ALA A 78 36.81 -11.81 47.46
N GLU A 79 35.64 -11.30 47.05
CA GLU A 79 34.94 -11.77 45.87
C GLU A 79 35.72 -11.35 44.62
N ILE A 80 36.28 -12.33 43.91
CA ILE A 80 36.90 -12.14 42.60
C ILE A 80 35.77 -11.80 41.61
N VAL A 81 35.56 -10.51 41.38
CA VAL A 81 34.70 -10.03 40.31
C VAL A 81 35.33 -10.43 38.97
N PRO A 82 34.65 -11.18 38.08
CA PRO A 82 35.17 -11.40 36.74
C PRO A 82 35.27 -10.04 36.03
N SER A 83 36.48 -9.71 35.59
CA SER A 83 36.75 -8.52 34.78
C SER A 83 35.78 -8.49 33.61
N THR A 84 34.92 -7.47 33.55
CA THR A 84 34.14 -7.15 32.37
C THR A 84 35.14 -6.89 31.24
N THR A 85 35.25 -7.83 30.30
CA THR A 85 35.98 -7.63 29.06
C THR A 85 35.44 -6.35 28.42
N GLU A 86 36.27 -5.32 28.32
CA GLU A 86 35.98 -4.11 27.55
C GLU A 86 35.54 -4.56 26.16
N PHE A 87 34.28 -4.29 25.81
CA PHE A 87 33.83 -4.36 24.43
C PHE A 87 34.59 -3.28 23.67
N ASP A 88 35.59 -3.68 22.90
CA ASP A 88 36.33 -2.79 22.03
C ASP A 88 35.42 -2.32 20.89
N LEU A 89 34.83 -1.12 21.07
CA LEU A 89 33.98 -0.45 20.09
C LEU A 89 34.74 -0.12 18.78
N PHE A 90 36.07 -0.27 18.74
CA PHE A 90 36.87 -0.02 17.55
C PHE A 90 36.97 -1.20 16.57
N VAL A 91 36.37 -2.36 16.91
CA VAL A 91 36.25 -3.52 16.01
C VAL A 91 34.78 -3.75 15.63
N GLN A 92 34.11 -2.70 15.13
CA GLN A 92 32.85 -2.91 14.42
C GLN A 92 33.17 -3.19 12.94
N PRO A 93 32.62 -4.28 12.34
CA PRO A 93 32.64 -4.42 10.89
C PRO A 93 31.99 -3.16 10.32
N SER A 94 32.68 -2.47 9.43
CA SER A 94 32.14 -1.30 8.77
C SER A 94 30.87 -1.73 8.04
N THR A 95 29.71 -1.30 8.54
CA THR A 95 28.44 -1.47 7.84
C THR A 95 28.64 -0.91 6.44
N PRO A 96 28.33 -1.68 5.38
CA PRO A 96 28.32 -1.14 4.03
C PRO A 96 27.49 0.14 4.02
N PRO A 97 27.94 1.21 3.33
CA PRO A 97 27.13 2.40 3.20
C PRO A 97 25.79 2.02 2.57
N ILE A 98 24.71 2.23 3.31
CA ILE A 98 23.35 2.14 2.79
C ILE A 98 23.23 3.28 1.77
N GLU A 99 22.92 2.97 0.51
CA GLU A 99 22.69 4.01 -0.48
C GLU A 99 21.53 4.88 -0.01
N PRO A 100 21.65 6.23 -0.07
CA PRO A 100 20.56 7.10 0.33
C PRO A 100 19.34 6.83 -0.54
N ILE A 101 18.21 6.54 0.10
CA ILE A 101 16.94 6.27 -0.58
C ILE A 101 16.55 7.55 -1.35
N PRO A 102 16.20 7.45 -2.64
CA PRO A 102 15.76 8.60 -3.41
C PRO A 102 14.55 9.30 -2.75
N GLU A 103 14.58 10.63 -2.63
CA GLU A 103 13.44 11.42 -2.12
C GLU A 103 12.24 11.46 -3.10
N THR A 104 12.38 10.82 -4.26
CA THR A 104 11.38 10.74 -5.33
C THR A 104 11.42 9.37 -5.98
N GLY A 105 10.28 8.91 -6.45
CA GLY A 105 10.15 7.71 -7.26
C GLY A 105 9.76 6.48 -6.45
N VAL A 106 9.23 5.47 -7.14
CA VAL A 106 8.98 4.16 -6.54
C VAL A 106 10.31 3.44 -6.31
N PRO A 107 10.67 3.11 -5.06
CA PRO A 107 11.87 2.34 -4.77
C PRO A 107 11.85 0.97 -5.48
N GLY A 108 13.00 0.49 -5.96
CA GLY A 108 13.08 -0.77 -6.72
C GLY A 108 12.59 -0.74 -8.17
N ILE A 109 12.00 0.36 -8.69
CA ILE A 109 11.53 0.46 -10.09
C ILE A 109 12.64 0.31 -11.14
N ASN A 110 13.89 0.53 -10.74
CA ASN A 110 15.08 0.33 -11.58
C ASN A 110 15.89 -0.92 -11.21
N SER A 111 15.33 -1.82 -10.37
CA SER A 111 16.02 -3.04 -9.94
C SER A 111 16.44 -3.90 -11.13
N SER A 112 17.64 -4.46 -11.07
CA SER A 112 18.11 -5.45 -12.05
C SER A 112 17.43 -6.81 -11.87
N ASN A 113 16.87 -7.11 -10.70
CA ASN A 113 16.07 -8.30 -10.48
C ASN A 113 14.67 -8.08 -11.07
N GLU A 114 14.28 -8.91 -12.04
CA GLU A 114 13.03 -8.75 -12.79
C GLU A 114 11.78 -8.89 -11.90
N PHE A 115 11.79 -9.81 -10.93
CA PHE A 115 10.71 -9.96 -9.97
C PHE A 115 10.59 -8.73 -9.07
N CYS A 116 11.70 -8.26 -8.48
CA CYS A 116 11.69 -7.07 -7.62
C CYS A 116 11.25 -5.81 -8.36
N ARG A 117 11.70 -5.64 -9.61
CA ARG A 117 11.28 -4.52 -10.47
C ARG A 117 9.79 -4.59 -10.78
N ALA A 118 9.29 -5.76 -11.20
CA ALA A 118 7.87 -5.95 -11.51
C ALA A 118 6.99 -5.77 -10.28
N TRP A 119 7.42 -6.25 -9.11
CA TRP A 119 6.76 -5.99 -7.84
C TRP A 119 6.65 -4.49 -7.58
N SER A 120 7.75 -3.75 -7.73
CA SER A 120 7.78 -2.29 -7.52
C SER A 120 6.88 -1.54 -8.52
N GLU A 121 6.89 -1.93 -9.80
CA GLU A 121 5.97 -1.38 -10.81
C GLU A 121 4.51 -1.61 -10.40
N PHE A 122 4.17 -2.82 -9.90
CA PHE A 122 2.83 -3.16 -9.46
C PHE A 122 2.40 -2.39 -8.20
N THR A 123 3.15 -2.51 -7.10
CA THR A 123 2.79 -1.92 -5.81
C THR A 123 2.87 -0.41 -5.82
N GLY A 124 3.89 0.16 -6.47
CA GLY A 124 3.98 1.60 -6.69
C GLY A 124 2.78 2.14 -7.49
N SER A 125 2.38 1.44 -8.56
CA SER A 125 1.17 1.82 -9.32
C SER A 125 -0.09 1.73 -8.46
N PHE A 126 -0.27 0.63 -7.72
CA PHE A 126 -1.45 0.42 -6.89
C PHE A 126 -1.58 1.50 -5.81
N GLN A 127 -0.48 1.85 -5.14
CA GLN A 127 -0.47 2.88 -4.11
C GLN A 127 -0.75 4.27 -4.69
N ALA A 128 -0.14 4.63 -5.82
CA ALA A 128 -0.39 5.88 -6.51
C ALA A 128 -1.88 6.03 -6.89
N LEU A 129 -2.44 4.98 -7.51
CA LEU A 129 -3.83 4.97 -7.93
C LEU A 129 -4.79 4.96 -6.73
N GLY A 130 -4.46 4.22 -5.67
CA GLY A 130 -5.21 4.22 -4.41
C GLY A 130 -5.26 5.60 -3.78
N LEU A 131 -4.11 6.31 -3.71
CA LEU A 131 -4.03 7.67 -3.19
C LEU A 131 -4.88 8.63 -4.03
N VAL A 132 -4.68 8.65 -5.36
CA VAL A 132 -5.47 9.52 -6.24
C VAL A 132 -6.96 9.19 -6.19
N SER A 133 -7.32 7.92 -6.06
CA SER A 133 -8.72 7.50 -5.87
C SER A 133 -9.31 7.99 -4.54
N ALA A 134 -8.51 8.06 -3.48
CA ALA A 134 -8.94 8.44 -2.14
C ALA A 134 -9.11 9.96 -1.98
N ILE A 135 -8.13 10.74 -2.44
CA ILE A 135 -8.06 12.19 -2.18
C ILE A 135 -8.27 13.06 -3.42
N GLY A 136 -8.16 12.49 -4.62
CA GLY A 136 -8.25 13.21 -5.89
C GLY A 136 -9.66 13.26 -6.49
N ASP A 137 -9.79 14.01 -7.58
CA ASP A 137 -11.02 14.06 -8.37
C ASP A 137 -11.31 12.70 -9.03
N ARG A 138 -12.57 12.28 -8.98
CA ARG A 138 -13.03 11.00 -9.57
C ARG A 138 -12.63 10.85 -11.04
N SER A 139 -12.75 11.91 -11.85
CA SER A 139 -12.37 11.87 -13.27
C SER A 139 -10.87 11.69 -13.47
N THR A 140 -10.05 12.28 -12.60
CA THR A 140 -8.60 12.13 -12.63
C THR A 140 -8.20 10.71 -12.23
N ALA A 141 -8.83 10.14 -11.18
CA ALA A 141 -8.56 8.78 -10.75
C ALA A 141 -8.77 7.76 -11.89
N TYR A 142 -9.94 7.75 -12.53
CA TYR A 142 -10.20 6.85 -13.65
C TYR A 142 -9.27 7.08 -14.85
N ARG A 143 -8.91 8.34 -15.11
CA ARG A 143 -7.94 8.66 -16.18
C ARG A 143 -6.58 8.02 -15.89
N LEU A 144 -6.09 8.13 -14.66
CA LEU A 144 -4.81 7.55 -14.28
C LEU A 144 -4.85 6.02 -14.26
N GLU A 145 -5.94 5.41 -13.82
CA GLU A 145 -6.11 3.95 -13.90
C GLU A 145 -6.00 3.44 -15.33
N VAL A 146 -6.66 4.11 -16.28
CA VAL A 146 -6.57 3.75 -17.70
C VAL A 146 -5.15 3.94 -18.25
N ILE A 147 -4.45 5.00 -17.85
CA ILE A 147 -3.06 5.22 -18.26
C ILE A 147 -2.11 4.16 -17.68
N ALA A 148 -2.34 3.75 -16.43
CA ALA A 148 -1.52 2.77 -15.72
C ALA A 148 -1.78 1.32 -16.15
N ALA A 149 -2.89 1.05 -16.85
CA ALA A 149 -3.39 -0.29 -17.14
C ALA A 149 -2.31 -1.24 -17.68
N SER A 150 -1.54 -0.80 -18.68
CA SER A 150 -0.52 -1.66 -19.29
C SER A 150 0.72 -1.88 -18.43
N THR A 151 0.99 -0.99 -17.49
CA THR A 151 2.00 -1.22 -16.46
C THR A 151 1.54 -2.33 -15.52
N LEU A 152 0.29 -2.26 -15.04
CA LEU A 152 -0.27 -3.22 -14.09
C LEU A 152 -0.34 -4.63 -14.68
N THR A 153 -0.87 -4.78 -15.90
CA THR A 153 -0.96 -6.09 -16.57
C THR A 153 0.43 -6.68 -16.79
N ALA A 154 1.36 -5.89 -17.30
CA ALA A 154 2.72 -6.37 -17.57
C ALA A 154 3.51 -6.67 -16.30
N ALA A 155 3.34 -5.89 -15.24
CA ALA A 155 4.01 -6.11 -13.96
C ALA A 155 3.58 -7.46 -13.35
N VAL A 156 2.29 -7.76 -13.29
CA VAL A 156 1.79 -9.06 -12.77
C VAL A 156 2.28 -10.24 -13.62
N ASN A 157 2.20 -10.13 -14.95
CA ASN A 157 2.73 -11.16 -15.85
C ASN A 157 4.24 -11.39 -15.63
N THR A 158 5.00 -10.31 -15.39
CA THR A 158 6.45 -10.39 -15.15
C THR A 158 6.76 -11.00 -13.78
N MET A 159 5.98 -10.66 -12.74
CA MET A 159 6.08 -11.30 -11.42
C MET A 159 5.84 -12.80 -11.51
N GLU A 160 4.80 -13.22 -12.26
CA GLU A 160 4.48 -14.64 -12.43
C GLU A 160 5.58 -15.39 -13.20
N ALA A 161 6.08 -14.80 -14.29
CA ALA A 161 7.11 -15.40 -15.14
C ALA A 161 8.47 -15.52 -14.45
N ASN A 162 8.78 -14.62 -13.53
CA ASN A 162 10.05 -14.57 -12.80
C ASN A 162 9.91 -14.93 -11.32
N LEU A 163 8.84 -15.65 -10.95
CA LEU A 163 8.59 -16.02 -9.57
C LEU A 163 9.76 -16.86 -9.02
N PRO A 164 10.42 -16.44 -7.92
CA PRO A 164 11.45 -17.22 -7.26
C PRO A 164 10.89 -18.59 -6.83
N ALA A 165 11.71 -19.64 -6.96
CA ALA A 165 11.28 -21.02 -6.65
C ALA A 165 10.82 -21.21 -5.19
N GLU A 166 11.37 -20.42 -4.28
CA GLU A 166 10.98 -20.42 -2.86
C GLU A 166 9.62 -19.76 -2.58
N LEU A 167 9.07 -19.00 -3.54
CA LEU A 167 7.74 -18.40 -3.48
C LEU A 167 6.67 -19.23 -4.21
N GLU A 168 7.04 -20.37 -4.80
CA GLU A 168 6.12 -21.18 -5.63
C GLU A 168 4.86 -21.60 -4.86
N THR A 169 4.98 -21.88 -3.57
CA THR A 169 3.84 -22.25 -2.70
C THR A 169 2.83 -21.12 -2.53
N GLU A 170 3.23 -19.87 -2.75
CA GLU A 170 2.38 -18.68 -2.65
C GLU A 170 1.96 -18.12 -4.01
N ARG A 171 2.33 -18.77 -5.13
CA ARG A 171 2.02 -18.30 -6.49
C ARG A 171 0.57 -17.87 -6.66
N VAL A 172 -0.37 -18.71 -6.23
CA VAL A 172 -1.81 -18.42 -6.36
C VAL A 172 -2.21 -17.24 -5.48
N ALA A 173 -1.80 -17.24 -4.21
CA ALA A 173 -2.10 -16.15 -3.28
C ALA A 173 -1.55 -14.80 -3.78
N LEU A 174 -0.34 -14.79 -4.32
CA LEU A 174 0.32 -13.59 -4.84
C LEU A 174 -0.27 -13.12 -6.17
N VAL A 175 -0.29 -13.99 -7.19
CA VAL A 175 -0.60 -13.57 -8.57
C VAL A 175 -2.10 -13.44 -8.78
N LYS A 176 -2.88 -14.38 -8.23
CA LYS A 176 -4.32 -14.44 -8.47
C LYS A 176 -5.11 -13.74 -7.37
N ASP A 177 -4.84 -14.03 -6.11
CA ASP A 177 -5.71 -13.56 -5.03
C ASP A 177 -5.36 -12.13 -4.57
N LEU A 178 -4.08 -11.77 -4.54
CA LEU A 178 -3.62 -10.42 -4.24
C LEU A 178 -3.64 -9.51 -5.48
N ALA A 179 -2.94 -9.90 -6.55
CA ALA A 179 -2.75 -9.03 -7.71
C ALA A 179 -3.85 -9.16 -8.78
N GLY A 180 -4.56 -10.29 -8.81
CA GLY A 180 -5.56 -10.63 -9.84
C GLY A 180 -6.71 -9.63 -9.97
N PRO A 181 -7.35 -9.15 -8.89
CA PRO A 181 -8.45 -8.20 -9.02
C PRO A 181 -8.07 -6.92 -9.77
N LEU A 182 -6.89 -6.36 -9.46
CA LEU A 182 -6.39 -5.16 -10.14
C LEU A 182 -5.90 -5.49 -11.56
N PHE A 183 -5.32 -6.67 -11.78
CA PHE A 183 -4.91 -7.16 -13.09
C PHE A 183 -6.10 -7.30 -14.06
N ASP A 184 -7.19 -7.92 -13.62
CA ASP A 184 -8.41 -8.11 -14.41
C ASP A 184 -9.03 -6.76 -14.76
N ARG A 185 -9.07 -5.85 -13.78
CA ARG A 185 -9.54 -4.48 -13.97
C ARG A 185 -8.68 -3.70 -14.97
N ALA A 186 -7.35 -3.83 -14.89
CA ALA A 186 -6.43 -3.22 -15.84
C ALA A 186 -6.60 -3.79 -17.25
N THR A 187 -6.86 -5.09 -17.38
CA THR A 187 -7.14 -5.75 -18.67
C THR A 187 -8.38 -5.17 -19.34
N LEU A 188 -9.42 -4.83 -18.58
CA LEU A 188 -10.61 -4.14 -19.10
C LEU A 188 -10.28 -2.73 -19.62
N ALA A 189 -9.45 -1.97 -18.89
CA ALA A 189 -8.99 -0.66 -19.33
C ALA A 189 -8.14 -0.73 -20.62
N GLU A 190 -7.28 -1.75 -20.75
CA GLU A 190 -6.54 -2.00 -22.00
C GLU A 190 -7.50 -2.30 -23.17
N ALA A 191 -8.55 -3.09 -22.95
CA ALA A 191 -9.55 -3.37 -23.97
C ALA A 191 -10.28 -2.09 -24.42
N ASP A 192 -10.60 -1.18 -23.50
CA ASP A 192 -11.21 0.11 -23.82
C ASP A 192 -10.27 1.02 -24.62
N LEU A 193 -8.97 1.04 -24.29
CA LEU A 193 -7.94 1.75 -25.07
C LEU A 193 -7.82 1.19 -26.50
N ILE A 194 -7.76 -0.14 -26.63
CA ILE A 194 -7.70 -0.81 -27.94
C ILE A 194 -8.97 -0.51 -28.75
N GLY A 195 -10.13 -0.49 -28.10
CA GLY A 195 -11.42 -0.18 -28.72
C GLY A 195 -11.49 1.22 -29.35
N VAL A 196 -10.71 2.18 -28.84
CA VAL A 196 -10.58 3.54 -29.39
C VAL A 196 -9.33 3.74 -30.26
N GLY A 197 -8.56 2.67 -30.52
CA GLY A 197 -7.37 2.69 -31.37
C GLY A 197 -6.10 3.21 -30.70
N ILE A 198 -6.04 3.24 -29.37
CA ILE A 198 -4.82 3.55 -28.62
C ILE A 198 -4.14 2.25 -28.22
N GLU A 199 -2.86 2.11 -28.56
CA GLU A 199 -2.03 0.99 -28.10
C GLU A 199 -1.65 1.18 -26.62
N PRO A 200 -2.04 0.27 -25.70
CA PRO A 200 -1.81 0.46 -24.26
C PRO A 200 -0.33 0.64 -23.87
N LEU A 201 0.58 -0.01 -24.61
CA LEU A 201 2.03 0.10 -24.37
C LEU A 201 2.56 1.53 -24.53
N MET A 202 1.90 2.38 -25.34
CA MET A 202 2.30 3.79 -25.49
C MET A 202 2.14 4.57 -24.17
N LEU A 203 1.19 4.18 -23.32
CA LEU A 203 0.91 4.83 -22.04
C LEU A 203 1.75 4.27 -20.90
N ARG A 204 2.26 3.04 -21.01
CA ARG A 204 3.13 2.42 -20.01
C ARG A 204 4.38 3.26 -19.71
N ALA A 205 5.10 3.69 -20.75
CA ALA A 205 6.31 4.50 -20.57
C ALA A 205 6.01 5.85 -19.91
N VAL A 206 4.86 6.45 -20.24
CA VAL A 206 4.38 7.71 -19.65
C VAL A 206 4.09 7.53 -18.17
N TRP A 207 3.43 6.43 -17.80
CA TRP A 207 3.11 6.11 -16.42
C TRP A 207 4.37 5.84 -15.58
N LEU A 208 5.28 5.01 -16.07
CA LEU A 208 6.52 4.69 -15.37
C LEU A 208 7.41 5.92 -15.16
N ALA A 209 7.46 6.83 -16.13
CA ALA A 209 8.16 8.11 -15.97
C ALA A 209 7.53 8.95 -14.84
N ALA A 210 6.20 9.05 -14.80
CA ALA A 210 5.51 9.77 -13.74
C ALA A 210 5.74 9.13 -12.36
N LEU A 211 5.74 7.79 -12.27
CA LEU A 211 6.05 7.07 -11.03
C LEU A 211 7.48 7.27 -10.56
N ALA A 212 8.44 7.43 -11.47
CA ALA A 212 9.85 7.69 -11.13
C ALA A 212 10.07 9.13 -10.61
N GLU A 213 9.22 10.08 -11.01
CA GLU A 213 9.30 11.48 -10.62
C GLU A 213 8.40 11.83 -9.41
N ALA A 214 7.42 10.98 -9.09
CA ALA A 214 6.47 11.20 -8.00
C ALA A 214 7.22 11.34 -6.66
N GLY A 215 7.07 12.50 -6.02
CA GLY A 215 7.57 12.71 -4.66
C GLY A 215 6.72 11.97 -3.63
N VAL A 216 7.35 11.43 -2.59
CA VAL A 216 6.68 10.73 -1.48
C VAL A 216 5.64 11.61 -0.76
N ASP A 217 5.81 12.93 -0.82
CA ASP A 217 4.93 13.96 -0.22
C ASP A 217 4.08 14.72 -1.26
N ASP A 218 4.10 14.33 -2.54
CA ASP A 218 3.31 15.02 -3.56
C ASP A 218 1.89 14.44 -3.65
N PRO A 219 0.85 15.16 -3.18
CA PRO A 219 -0.52 14.67 -3.27
C PRO A 219 -1.04 14.65 -4.72
N ALA A 220 -0.33 15.28 -5.66
CA ALA A 220 -0.76 15.44 -7.04
C ALA A 220 0.16 14.68 -8.00
N LEU A 221 -0.13 13.41 -8.25
CA LEU A 221 0.54 12.65 -9.31
C LEU A 221 0.27 13.29 -10.69
N GLN A 222 1.29 13.93 -11.26
CA GLN A 222 1.19 14.58 -12.56
C GLN A 222 1.61 13.63 -13.67
N VAL A 223 0.68 13.36 -14.59
CA VAL A 223 0.96 12.53 -15.77
C VAL A 223 0.74 13.35 -17.03
N VAL A 224 1.84 13.64 -17.73
CA VAL A 224 1.82 14.40 -18.99
C VAL A 224 1.63 13.42 -20.15
N VAL A 225 0.41 13.37 -20.68
CA VAL A 225 0.10 12.54 -21.86
C VAL A 225 0.74 13.18 -23.11
N PRO A 226 1.58 12.46 -23.88
CA PRO A 226 2.19 12.99 -25.09
C PRO A 226 1.17 13.44 -26.12
N ALA A 227 1.47 14.51 -26.86
CA ALA A 227 0.59 15.04 -27.92
C ALA A 227 0.35 14.07 -29.09
N SER A 228 1.14 13.00 -29.19
CA SER A 228 0.94 11.91 -30.15
C SER A 228 -0.25 11.01 -29.80
N ILE A 229 -0.75 11.06 -28.57
CA ILE A 229 -1.92 10.31 -28.14
C ILE A 229 -3.16 11.18 -28.34
N ASP A 230 -4.15 10.66 -29.08
CA ASP A 230 -5.40 11.36 -29.30
C ASP A 230 -6.16 11.51 -27.96
N GLY A 231 -6.21 12.74 -27.45
CA GLY A 231 -6.88 13.07 -26.21
C GLY A 231 -8.39 12.83 -26.23
N VAL A 232 -9.04 12.93 -27.40
CA VAL A 232 -10.48 12.64 -27.54
C VAL A 232 -10.72 11.14 -27.43
N ALA A 233 -9.91 10.34 -28.12
CA ALA A 233 -9.97 8.88 -28.02
C ALA A 233 -9.68 8.41 -26.58
N LEU A 234 -8.64 8.95 -25.94
CA LEU A 234 -8.33 8.62 -24.54
C LEU A 234 -9.49 8.97 -23.59
N ASN A 235 -10.12 10.13 -23.77
CA ASN A 235 -11.29 10.51 -22.97
C ASN A 235 -12.49 9.57 -23.20
N ALA A 236 -12.66 9.05 -24.42
CA ALA A 236 -13.70 8.07 -24.71
C ALA A 236 -13.45 6.73 -24.01
N ALA A 237 -12.21 6.23 -24.02
CA ALA A 237 -11.83 5.03 -23.26
C ALA A 237 -12.06 5.21 -21.75
N VAL A 238 -11.62 6.34 -21.18
CA VAL A 238 -11.86 6.68 -19.77
C VAL A 238 -13.36 6.75 -19.44
N ALA A 239 -14.17 7.30 -20.34
CA ALA A 239 -15.62 7.34 -20.16
C ALA A 239 -16.23 5.93 -20.12
N THR A 240 -15.86 5.04 -21.04
CA THR A 240 -16.31 3.64 -21.03
C THR A 240 -15.92 2.94 -19.73
N PHE A 241 -14.64 3.04 -19.35
CA PHE A 241 -14.11 2.43 -18.13
C PHE A 241 -14.83 2.93 -16.87
N SER A 242 -14.94 4.26 -16.71
CA SER A 242 -15.58 4.86 -15.53
C SER A 242 -17.07 4.58 -15.40
N ASN A 243 -17.77 4.25 -16.50
CA ASN A 243 -19.16 3.83 -16.47
C ASN A 243 -19.33 2.37 -16.02
N ALA A 244 -18.30 1.54 -16.20
CA ALA A 244 -18.33 0.12 -15.85
C ALA A 244 -17.74 -0.17 -14.46
N GLN A 245 -16.90 0.73 -13.94
CA GLN A 245 -16.06 0.46 -12.77
C GLN A 245 -16.35 1.45 -11.62
N LEU A 246 -16.39 0.94 -10.39
CA LEU A 246 -16.34 1.77 -9.18
C LEU A 246 -14.93 2.34 -9.00
N ARG A 247 -14.74 3.43 -8.24
CA ARG A 247 -13.39 3.87 -7.88
C ARG A 247 -12.71 2.82 -7.02
N ILE A 248 -11.38 2.78 -7.01
CA ILE A 248 -10.60 1.80 -6.23
C ILE A 248 -11.05 1.77 -4.75
N VAL A 249 -11.19 2.94 -4.11
CA VAL A 249 -11.61 3.04 -2.70
C VAL A 249 -13.08 2.68 -2.45
N GLU A 250 -13.88 2.54 -3.50
CA GLU A 250 -15.31 2.20 -3.44
C GLU A 250 -15.57 0.75 -3.88
N ASP A 251 -14.56 0.04 -4.40
CA ASP A 251 -14.72 -1.25 -5.04
C ASP A 251 -14.37 -2.41 -4.09
N PRO A 252 -15.36 -3.12 -3.53
CA PRO A 252 -15.10 -4.24 -2.63
C PRO A 252 -14.40 -5.42 -3.32
N ALA A 253 -14.43 -5.51 -4.66
CA ALA A 253 -13.74 -6.56 -5.39
C ALA A 253 -12.21 -6.42 -5.32
N LEU A 254 -11.70 -5.24 -4.97
CA LEU A 254 -10.27 -4.98 -4.81
C LEU A 254 -9.77 -5.24 -3.38
N ILE A 255 -10.65 -5.61 -2.45
CA ILE A 255 -10.28 -6.01 -1.09
C ILE A 255 -9.86 -7.48 -1.12
N THR A 256 -8.65 -7.76 -0.61
CA THR A 256 -8.06 -9.10 -0.59
C THR A 256 -7.58 -9.44 0.82
N ASP A 257 -7.77 -10.70 1.22
CA ASP A 257 -7.28 -11.29 2.47
C ASP A 257 -6.14 -12.29 2.22
N ALA A 258 -5.58 -12.30 1.00
CA ALA A 258 -4.49 -13.16 0.60
C ALA A 258 -3.29 -13.04 1.55
N ARG A 259 -2.77 -14.18 1.99
CA ARG A 259 -1.61 -14.26 2.89
C ARG A 259 -0.40 -14.72 2.10
N ILE A 260 0.62 -13.86 2.06
CA ILE A 260 1.87 -14.09 1.32
C ILE A 260 3.13 -13.89 2.19
N PRO A 261 3.22 -14.52 3.38
CA PRO A 261 4.32 -14.27 4.33
C PRO A 261 5.71 -14.63 3.79
N LEU A 262 5.84 -15.64 2.92
CA LEU A 262 7.13 -15.96 2.28
C LEU A 262 7.51 -14.86 1.29
N THR A 263 6.54 -14.35 0.53
CA THR A 263 6.75 -13.24 -0.39
C THR A 263 7.14 -11.98 0.38
N GLU A 264 6.43 -11.63 1.45
CA GLU A 264 6.77 -10.51 2.34
C GLU A 264 8.21 -10.64 2.87
N ALA A 265 8.59 -11.83 3.35
CA ALA A 265 9.95 -12.10 3.83
C ALA A 265 10.99 -12.02 2.69
N TYR A 266 10.69 -12.53 1.50
CA TYR A 266 11.58 -12.44 0.34
C TYR A 266 11.80 -10.98 -0.07
N LEU A 267 10.72 -10.21 -0.17
CA LEU A 267 10.78 -8.80 -0.54
C LEU A 267 11.66 -8.03 0.44
N GLY A 268 11.47 -8.21 1.75
CA GLY A 268 12.27 -7.54 2.77
C GLY A 268 13.76 -7.91 2.78
N ASN A 269 14.13 -9.08 2.26
CA ASN A 269 15.52 -9.56 2.25
C ASN A 269 16.24 -9.36 0.91
N VAL A 270 15.50 -9.38 -0.21
CA VAL A 270 16.07 -9.50 -1.55
C VAL A 270 15.74 -8.29 -2.43
N CYS A 271 14.61 -7.63 -2.19
CA CYS A 271 14.22 -6.46 -2.94
C CYS A 271 14.55 -5.21 -2.12
N PRO A 272 15.47 -4.36 -2.57
CA PRO A 272 16.12 -3.34 -1.74
C PRO A 272 15.18 -2.39 -0.99
N ASP A 273 13.90 -2.26 -1.39
CA ASP A 273 12.99 -1.28 -0.82
C ASP A 273 11.49 -1.70 -0.78
N GLY A 274 11.15 -2.97 -0.98
CA GLY A 274 9.77 -3.46 -0.86
C GLY A 274 8.73 -2.92 -1.87
N GLY A 275 9.11 -2.03 -2.79
CA GLY A 275 8.28 -1.54 -3.91
C GLY A 275 7.22 -0.50 -3.55
N THR A 276 7.18 -0.02 -2.31
CA THR A 276 6.14 0.90 -1.83
C THR A 276 6.53 2.37 -2.03
N LEU A 277 5.60 3.22 -2.47
CA LEU A 277 5.74 4.69 -2.60
C LEU A 277 6.05 5.42 -1.30
N SER A 278 6.06 4.74 -0.15
CA SER A 278 6.65 5.24 1.08
C SER A 278 8.05 4.63 1.25
N GLY A 279 9.08 5.47 1.08
CA GLY A 279 10.35 5.20 1.72
C GLY A 279 10.18 5.22 3.24
N ASN A 280 10.67 4.16 3.89
CA ASN A 280 10.87 3.99 5.33
C ASN A 280 9.63 3.77 6.21
N ASP A 281 9.38 2.50 6.55
CA ASP A 281 9.43 2.18 7.97
C ASP A 281 10.92 2.18 8.35
N ASP A 282 11.33 3.21 9.09
CA ASP A 282 12.63 3.28 9.72
C ASP A 282 12.79 2.06 10.67
N ILE A 283 13.53 1.03 10.28
CA ILE A 283 14.04 0.00 11.19
C ILE A 283 15.53 0.30 11.43
N GLY A 284 15.84 1.37 12.16
CA GLY A 284 17.21 1.54 12.67
C GLY A 284 17.60 2.93 13.14
N GLY A 285 17.17 3.29 14.35
CA GLY A 285 17.73 4.40 15.14
C GLY A 285 17.26 4.40 16.59
#